data_AF-A0A2K9PUW8-F1
#
_entry.id   AF-A0A2K9PUW8-F1
#
_cell.length_a   1.000
_cell.length_b   1.000
_cell.length_c   1.000
_cell.angle_alpha   90.00
_cell.angle_beta   90.00
_cell.angle_gamma   90.00
#
_symmetry.space_group_name_H-M   'P 1'
#
loop_
_entity.id
_entity.type
_entity.pdbx_description
1 polymer ?
#
loop_
_entity_poly.entity_id
_entity_poly.type
_entity_poly.pdbx_seq_one_letter_code
_entity_poly.pdbx_strand_id
1 'polypeptide(L)' 'MLNDKQSLLLCGLMAGGVFAAGILDILKNFIVLTILTLIFSAIVANLLYVNLNPKEKTEKDIENQNDLT' A
#
# COMPACT_ATOMS: atom_id res chain seq x y z
N MET A 1 6.82 5.59 16.24
CA MET A 1 7.63 4.53 15.64
C MET A 1 6.81 3.97 14.48
N LEU A 2 7.03 4.42 13.24
CA LEU A 2 6.34 3.84 12.08
C LEU A 2 6.78 2.37 12.02
N ASN A 3 5.84 1.45 12.10
CA ASN A 3 6.09 0.01 12.08
C ASN A 3 6.90 -0.32 10.82
N ASP A 4 7.98 -1.10 10.93
CA ASP A 4 8.97 -1.35 9.86
C ASP A 4 8.34 -1.67 8.49
N LYS A 5 7.17 -2.30 8.51
CA LYS A 5 6.36 -2.66 7.33
C LYS A 5 5.75 -1.45 6.62
N GLN A 6 5.29 -0.45 7.36
CA GLN A 6 4.78 0.80 6.81
C GLN A 6 5.91 1.61 6.17
N SER A 7 7.10 1.63 6.78
CA SER A 7 8.27 2.30 6.21
C SER A 7 8.72 1.66 4.89
N LEU A 8 8.70 0.32 4.81
CA LEU A 8 9.01 -0.42 3.58
C LEU A 8 8.00 -0.12 2.46
N LEU A 9 6.71 -0.07 2.80
CA LEU A 9 5.67 0.29 1.83
C LEU A 9 5.81 1.72 1.34
N LEU A 10 6.10 2.66 2.25
CA LEU A 10 6.31 4.07 1.90
C LEU A 10 7.54 4.23 0.99
N CYS A 11 8.62 3.52 1.29
CA CYS A 11 9.82 3.50 0.45
C CYS A 11 9.54 2.91 -0.94
N GLY A 12 8.80 1.79 -1.01
CA GLY A 12 8.41 1.17 -2.26
C GLY A 12 7.49 2.05 -3.11
N LEU A 13 6.53 2.73 -2.47
CA LEU A 13 5.64 3.71 -3.11
C LEU A 13 6.45 4.88 -3.68
N MET A 14 7.42 5.39 -2.92
CA MET A 14 8.22 6.55 -3.31
C MET A 14 9.18 6.20 -4.47
N ALA A 15 9.89 5.08 -4.37
CA ALA A 15 10.77 4.60 -5.44
C ALA A 15 9.98 4.19 -6.70
N GLY A 16 8.87 3.47 -6.52
CA GLY A 16 7.98 3.06 -7.61
C GLY A 16 7.31 4.25 -8.30
N GLY A 17 6.90 5.27 -7.55
CA GLY A 17 6.31 6.50 -8.08
C GLY A 17 7.31 7.33 -8.88
N VAL A 18 8.55 7.49 -8.40
CA VAL A 18 9.61 8.17 -9.17
C VAL A 18 9.96 7.40 -10.44
N PHE A 19 10.03 6.07 -10.36
CA PHE A 19 10.30 5.22 -11.52
C PHE A 19 9.16 5.29 -12.55
N ALA A 20 7.91 5.19 -12.10
CA ALA A 20 6.75 5.34 -12.95
C ALA A 20 6.70 6.72 -13.59
N ALA A 21 6.97 7.80 -12.84
CA ALA A 21 7.02 9.17 -13.35
C ALA A 21 8.11 9.36 -14.42
N GLY A 22 9.27 8.73 -14.27
CA GLY A 22 10.33 8.76 -15.30
C GLY A 22 9.91 8.06 -16.60
N ILE A 23 9.22 6.92 -16.51
CA ILE A 23 8.65 6.25 -17.69
C ILE A 23 7.48 7.06 -18.26
N LEU A 24 6.72 7.73 -17.40
CA LEU A 24 5.60 8.59 -17.80
C LEU A 24 6.08 9.79 -18.63
N ASP A 25 7.22 10.36 -18.27
CA ASP A 25 7.88 11.45 -18.99
C ASP A 25 8.41 11.01 -20.38
N ILE A 26 8.86 9.75 -20.49
CA ILE A 26 9.27 9.17 -21.78
C ILE A 26 8.08 9.01 -22.74
N LEU A 27 6.88 8.83 -22.20
CA LEU A 27 5.65 8.61 -22.94
C LEU A 27 5.00 9.95 -23.29
N LYS A 28 5.40 10.52 -24.43
CA LYS A 28 4.78 11.74 -24.99
C LYS A 28 3.30 11.60 -25.37
N ASN A 29 2.70 10.41 -25.26
CA ASN A 29 1.29 10.20 -25.58
C ASN A 29 0.40 10.27 -24.34
N PHE A 30 -0.43 11.31 -24.29
CA PHE A 30 -1.36 11.60 -23.19
C PHE A 30 -2.36 10.46 -22.91
N ILE A 31 -2.82 9.76 -23.95
CA ILE A 31 -3.72 8.60 -23.79
C ILE A 31 -3.03 7.47 -23.01
N VAL A 32 -1.79 7.15 -23.36
CA VAL A 32 -1.08 6.01 -22.73
C VAL A 32 -0.69 6.37 -21.31
N LEU A 33 -0.28 7.63 -21.08
CA LEU A 33 -0.01 8.19 -19.75
C LEU A 33 -1.22 8.05 -18.82
N THR A 34 -2.42 8.37 -19.32
CA THR A 34 -3.66 8.31 -18.54
C THR A 34 -4.01 6.87 -18.17
N ILE A 35 -3.98 5.94 -19.13
CA ILE A 35 -4.30 4.53 -18.89
C ILE A 35 -3.30 3.90 -17.92
N LEU A 36 -2.01 4.18 -18.10
CA LEU A 36 -0.95 3.66 -17.23
C LEU A 36 -1.09 4.19 -15.80
N THR A 37 -1.37 5.48 -15.64
CA THR A 37 -1.59 6.11 -14.33
C THR A 37 -2.80 5.51 -13.63
N LEU A 38 -3.89 5.25 -14.37
CA LEU A 38 -5.11 4.68 -13.82
C LEU A 38 -4.89 3.25 -13.30
N ILE A 39 -4.15 2.41 -14.04
CA ILE A 39 -3.76 1.07 -13.61
C ILE A 39 -2.81 1.12 -12.41
N PHE A 40 -1.79 1.99 -12.44
CA PHE A 40 -0.83 2.14 -11.34
C PHE A 40 -1.54 2.58 -10.06
N SER A 41 -2.42 3.58 -10.17
CA SER A 41 -3.24 4.07 -9.05
C SER A 41 -4.15 2.99 -8.50
N ALA A 42 -4.79 2.17 -9.36
CA ALA A 42 -5.60 1.05 -8.93
C ALA A 42 -4.79 -0.02 -8.18
N ILE A 43 -3.57 -0.34 -8.62
CA ILE A 43 -2.67 -1.28 -7.94
C ILE A 43 -2.25 -0.73 -6.57
N VAL A 44 -1.84 0.54 -6.51
CA VAL A 44 -1.47 1.21 -5.26
C VAL A 44 -2.65 1.24 -4.30
N ALA A 45 -3.84 1.64 -4.77
CA ALA A 45 -5.05 1.67 -3.97
C ALA A 45 -5.45 0.28 -3.47
N ASN A 46 -5.33 -0.75 -4.31
CA ASN A 46 -5.59 -2.14 -3.92
C ASN A 46 -4.57 -2.65 -2.88
N LEU A 47 -3.29 -2.34 -3.05
CA LEU A 47 -2.23 -2.70 -2.11
C LEU A 47 -2.45 -2.01 -0.75
N LEU A 48 -2.79 -0.72 -0.77
CA LEU A 48 -3.14 0.03 0.42
C LEU A 48 -4.40 -0.52 1.07
N TYR A 49 -5.45 -0.83 0.32
CA TYR A 49 -6.68 -1.41 0.85
C TYR A 49 -6.44 -2.74 1.56
N VAL A 50 -5.63 -3.63 0.98
CA VAL A 50 -5.24 -4.89 1.61
C VAL A 50 -4.40 -4.68 2.87
N ASN A 51 -3.51 -3.68 2.88
CA ASN A 51 -2.65 -3.41 4.04
C ASN A 51 -3.34 -2.56 5.14
N LEU A 52 -4.38 -1.79 4.79
CA LEU A 52 -5.23 -0.99 5.69
C LEU A 52 -6.40 -1.79 6.27
N ASN A 53 -6.64 -3.00 5.79
CA ASN A 53 -7.50 -3.99 6.43
C ASN A 53 -6.64 -5.03 7.17
N PRO A 54 -5.98 -4.70 8.30
CA PRO A 54 -5.70 -5.71 9.29
C PRO A 54 -7.07 -6.12 9.84
N LYS A 55 -7.72 -7.13 9.24
CA LYS A 55 -8.72 -7.89 9.99
C LYS A 55 -8.06 -8.30 11.30
N GLU A 56 -8.55 -7.71 12.37
CA GLU A 56 -8.52 -8.19 13.74
C GLU A 56 -7.23 -8.92 14.16
N LYS A 57 -6.24 -8.17 14.64
CA LYS A 57 -5.36 -8.71 15.67
C LYS A 57 -5.58 -7.97 16.99
N THR A 58 -6.86 -7.74 17.30
CA THR A 58 -7.33 -7.22 18.59
C THR A 58 -8.58 -7.98 19.03
N GLU A 59 -8.56 -9.30 18.99
CA GLU A 59 -9.53 -10.13 19.73
C GLU A 59 -8.92 -11.51 20.06
N LYS A 60 -7.66 -11.53 20.52
CA LYS A 60 -7.03 -12.75 21.07
C LYS A 60 -6.16 -12.50 22.32
N ASP A 61 -6.26 -11.32 22.93
CA ASP A 61 -5.58 -10.99 24.19
C ASP A 61 -6.57 -10.61 25.32
N ILE A 62 -7.88 -10.67 25.07
CA ILE A 62 -8.95 -10.50 26.08
C ILE A 62 -9.78 -11.78 26.20
N GLU A 63 -9.14 -12.95 26.13
CA GLU A 63 -9.80 -14.22 26.49
C GLU A 63 -8.96 -15.02 27.48
N ASN A 64 -7.63 -14.81 27.49
CA ASN A 64 -6.72 -15.37 28.49
C ASN A 64 -6.57 -14.47 29.75
N GLN A 65 -7.67 -13.89 30.23
CA GLN A 65 -7.76 -13.32 31.59
C GLN A 65 -9.02 -13.81 32.33
N ASN A 66 -9.83 -14.67 31.72
CA ASN A 66 -11.08 -15.17 32.31
C ASN A 66 -11.06 -16.68 32.57
N ASP A 67 -9.98 -17.38 32.21
CA ASP A 67 -9.78 -18.82 32.43
C ASP A 67 -8.81 -19.09 33.61
N LEU A 68 -8.69 -18.14 34.53
CA LEU A 68 -8.01 -18.32 35.82
C LEU A 68 -8.90 -17.88 36.99
N THR A 69 -10.21 -18.07 36.88
CA THR A 69 -11.17 -17.93 37.99
C THR A 69 -12.21 -19.04 37.92
#